data_AF-A0A527DPT5-F1
#
_entry.id   AF-A0A527DPT5-F1
#
_cell.length_a   1.000
_cell.length_b   1.000
_cell.length_c   1.000
_cell.angle_alpha   90.00
_cell.angle_beta   90.00
_cell.angle_gamma   90.00
#
_symmetry.space_group_name_H-M   'P 1'
#
loop_
_entity.id
_entity.type
_entity.pdbx_description
1 polymer ?
#
loop_
_entity_poly.entity_id
_entity_poly.type
_entity_poly.pdbx_seq_one_letter_code
_entity_poly.pdbx_strand_id
1 'polypeptide(L)' 'AGDLYAAGFLHGYTQGRDLQACGDLGSLAAGLVIQQIGPRPRQNLRREAEQAGLL' A
#
# COMPACT_ATOMS: atom_id res chain seq x y z
N ALA A 1 8.71 0.57 -6.56
CA ALA A 1 7.50 -0.27 -6.69
C ALA A 1 7.53 -1.43 -5.70
N GLY A 2 8.50 -2.35 -5.80
CA GLY A 2 8.59 -3.55 -4.95
C GLY A 2 8.64 -3.28 -3.44
N ASP A 3 9.49 -2.34 -2.99
CA ASP A 3 9.62 -2.06 -1.55
C ASP A 3 8.31 -1.57 -0.92
N LEU A 4 7.55 -0.76 -1.64
CA LEU A 4 6.26 -0.26 -1.17
C LEU A 4 5.15 -1.29 -1.27
N TYR A 5 5.22 -2.19 -2.26
CA TYR A 5 4.36 -3.36 -2.27
C TYR A 5 4.58 -4.20 -1.02
N ALA A 6 5.84 -4.54 -0.72
CA ALA A 6 6.21 -5.30 0.47
C ALA A 6 5.78 -4.58 1.75
N ALA A 7 5.98 -3.26 1.84
CA ALA A 7 5.56 -2.47 2.99
C ALA A 7 4.03 -2.50 3.19
N GLY A 8 3.23 -2.32 2.13
CA GLY A 8 1.77 -2.39 2.19
C GLY A 8 1.26 -3.78 2.55
N PHE A 9 1.86 -4.83 1.96
CA PHE A 9 1.54 -6.22 2.29
C PHE A 9 1.84 -6.54 3.76
N LEU A 10 3.05 -6.21 4.25
CA LEU A 10 3.45 -6.46 5.63
C LEU A 10 2.61 -5.65 6.61
N HIS A 11 2.15 -4.45 6.24
CA HIS A 11 1.22 -3.67 7.04
C HIS A 11 -0.09 -4.45 7.29
N GLY A 12 -0.73 -4.95 6.24
CA GLY A 12 -1.94 -5.77 6.40
C GLY A 12 -1.67 -7.08 7.16
N TYR A 13 -0.55 -7.74 6.85
CA TYR A 13 -0.19 -9.04 7.42
C TYR A 13 0.05 -8.95 8.94
N THR A 14 0.74 -7.91 9.39
CA THR A 14 0.99 -7.67 10.83
C THR A 14 -0.27 -7.29 11.61
N GLN A 15 -1.36 -6.97 10.92
CA GLN A 15 -2.69 -6.70 11.51
C GLN A 15 -3.64 -7.92 11.42
N GLY A 16 -3.17 -9.07 10.92
CA GLY A 16 -3.99 -10.28 10.79
C GLY A 16 -5.05 -10.22 9.70
N ARG A 17 -4.89 -9.34 8.71
CA ARG A 17 -5.78 -9.29 7.53
C ARG A 17 -5.56 -10.51 6.64
N ASP A 18 -6.56 -10.84 5.83
CA ASP A 18 -6.43 -11.91 4.84
C ASP A 18 -5.40 -11.55 3.75
N LEU A 19 -4.93 -12.58 3.02
CA LEU A 19 -3.89 -12.40 2.00
C LEU A 19 -4.32 -11.51 0.84
N GLN A 20 -5.62 -11.46 0.54
CA GLN A 20 -6.17 -10.61 -0.51
C GLN A 20 -6.06 -9.14 -0.12
N ALA A 21 -6.52 -8.76 1.06
CA ALA A 21 -6.40 -7.42 1.61
C ALA A 21 -4.94 -6.99 1.77
N CYS A 22 -4.03 -7.91 2.13
CA CYS A 22 -2.59 -7.64 2.15
C CYS A 22 -2.07 -7.31 0.74
N GLY A 23 -2.45 -8.11 -0.27
CA GLY A 23 -2.10 -7.87 -1.67
C GLY A 23 -2.66 -6.55 -2.21
N ASP A 24 -3.89 -6.20 -1.83
CA ASP A 24 -4.54 -4.96 -2.25
C ASP A 24 -3.84 -3.73 -1.65
N LEU A 25 -3.47 -3.77 -0.36
CA LEU A 25 -2.67 -2.71 0.28
C LEU A 25 -1.29 -2.54 -0.36
N GLY A 26 -0.61 -3.64 -0.67
CA GLY A 26 0.67 -3.62 -1.38
C GLY A 26 0.54 -3.02 -2.78
N SER A 27 -0.48 -3.44 -3.53
CA SER A 27 -0.76 -2.97 -4.89
C SER A 27 -1.06 -1.47 -4.90
N LEU A 28 -1.88 -0.98 -3.96
CA LEU A 28 -2.16 0.44 -3.81
C LEU A 28 -0.89 1.25 -3.56
N ALA A 29 -0.08 0.85 -2.57
CA ALA A 29 1.15 1.56 -2.23
C ALA A 29 2.16 1.59 -3.38
N ALA A 30 2.29 0.47 -4.12
CA ALA A 30 3.14 0.40 -5.30
C ALA A 30 2.60 1.27 -6.45
N GLY A 31 1.29 1.26 -6.69
CA GLY A 31 0.65 2.08 -7.73
C GLY A 31 0.84 3.58 -7.48
N LEU A 32 0.76 4.02 -6.22
CA LEU A 32 0.96 5.43 -5.86
C LEU A 32 2.39 5.92 -6.13
N VAL A 33 3.40 5.09 -5.86
CA VAL A 33 4.80 5.50 -6.09
C VAL A 33 5.19 5.49 -7.57
N ILE A 34 4.59 4.60 -8.38
CA ILE A 34 4.89 4.50 -9.82
C ILE A 34 4.42 5.76 -10.56
N GLN A 35 3.35 6.40 -10.10
CA GLN A 35 2.76 7.59 -10.71
C GLN A 35 3.55 8.88 -10.48
N GLN A 36 4.69 8.82 -9.81
CA GLN A 36 5.51 9.99 -9.50
C GLN A 36 6.99 9.75 -9.77
N ILE A 37 7.76 10.84 -9.86
CA ILE A 37 9.21 10.79 -9.92
C ILE A 37 9.75 10.75 -8.49
N GLY A 38 10.46 9.66 -8.17
CA GLY A 38 11.15 9.45 -6.90
C GLY A 38 10.54 8.34 -6.02
N PRO A 39 11.32 7.74 -5.11
CA PRO A 39 10.94 6.50 -4.43
C PRO A 39 10.03 6.71 -3.20
N ARG A 40 9.90 7.94 -2.70
CA ARG A 40 9.11 8.24 -1.49
C ARG A 40 7.73 8.75 -1.88
N PRO A 41 6.63 8.12 -1.45
CA PRO A 41 5.26 8.59 -1.69
C PRO A 41 5.08 10.02 -1.20
N ARG A 42 4.46 10.86 -2.03
CA ARG A 42 4.06 12.22 -1.63
C ARG A 42 2.70 12.22 -0.94
N GLN A 43 1.83 11.27 -1.30
CA GLN A 43 0.53 11.07 -0.68
C GLN A 43 0.67 10.32 0.65
N ASN A 44 -0.30 10.54 1.53
CA ASN A 44 -0.40 9.80 2.78
C ASN A 44 -1.03 8.42 2.49
N LEU A 45 -0.22 7.36 2.54
CA LEU A 45 -0.65 6.00 2.22
C LEU A 45 -1.84 5.51 3.06
N ARG A 46 -1.97 5.93 4.33
CA ARG A 46 -3.10 5.57 5.18
C ARG A 46 -4.40 6.16 4.63
N ARG A 47 -4.40 7.45 4.30
CA ARG A 47 -5.59 8.14 3.75
C ARG A 47 -6.02 7.53 2.43
N GLU A 48 -5.07 7.21 1.56
CA GLU A 48 -5.36 6.56 0.28
C GLU A 48 -5.97 5.17 0.48
N ALA A 49 -5.49 4.41 1.47
CA ALA A 49 -6.04 3.10 1.80
C ALA A 49 -7.45 3.18 2.42
N GLU A 50 -7.73 4.17 3.27
CA GLU A 50 -9.09 4.45 3.78
C GLU A 50 -10.04 4.83 2.63
N GLN A 51 -9.60 5.68 1.69
CA GLN A 51 -10.37 6.05 0.50
C GLN A 51 -10.64 4.87 -0.43
N ALA A 52 -9.70 3.93 -0.53
CA ALA A 52 -9.85 2.68 -1.27
C ALA A 52 -10.69 1.62 -0.53
N GLY A 53 -11.13 1.88 0.70
CA GLY A 53 -11.88 0.93 1.53
C GLY A 53 -11.04 -0.24 2.05
N LEU A 54 -9.71 -0.08 2.08
CA LEU A 54 -8.75 -1.11 2.51
C LEU A 54 -8.33 -0.98 3.97
N LEU A 55 -8.65 0.14 4.64
CA LEU A 55 -8.43 0.38 6.07
C LEU A 55 -9.72 0.84 6.73
#